data_AF-A0A9E5NAA0-F1
#
_entry.id   AF-A0A9E5NAA0-F1
#
_cell.length_a   1.000
_cell.length_b   1.000
_cell.length_c   1.000
_cell.angle_alpha   90.00
_cell.angle_beta   90.00
_cell.angle_gamma   90.00
#
_symmetry.space_group_name_H-M   'P 1'
#
loop_
_entity.id
_entity.type
_entity.pdbx_description
1 polymer ?
#
loop_
_entity_poly.entity_id
_entity_poly.type
_entity_poly.pdbx_seq_one_letter_code
_entity_poly.pdbx_strand_id
1 'polypeptide(L)' 'PLSEKPGNEGVVAAWSGIMGGQGGLGQPPVFVTLPLTSYGAAFLTAYGAAAALYVREISNTAQKVEVSLVAGSLAMQAGG' A
#
# COMPACT_ATOMS: atom_id res chain seq x y z
N PRO A 1 12.66 -10.04 0.51
CA PRO A 1 13.84 -9.56 1.30
C PRO A 1 13.56 -8.44 2.32
N LEU A 2 12.34 -7.88 2.41
CA LEU A 2 12.01 -6.79 3.36
C LEU A 2 11.06 -7.20 4.51
N SER A 3 10.58 -8.44 4.56
CA SER A 3 9.54 -8.87 5.53
C SER A 3 9.93 -8.68 6.99
N GLU A 4 11.18 -8.95 7.33
CA GLU A 4 11.70 -8.83 8.71
C GLU A 4 12.20 -7.43 9.05
N LYS A 5 12.13 -6.48 8.11
CA LYS A 5 12.61 -5.12 8.34
C LYS A 5 11.46 -4.26 8.89
N PRO A 6 11.67 -3.51 9.98
CA PRO A 6 10.66 -2.60 10.47
C PRO A 6 10.36 -1.53 9.42
N GLY A 7 9.08 -1.26 9.21
CA GLY A 7 8.59 -0.27 8.27
C GLY A 7 7.40 0.47 8.84
N ASN A 8 7.31 1.76 8.50
CA ASN A 8 6.15 2.60 8.78
C ASN A 8 5.81 3.39 7.51
N GLU A 9 4.74 4.17 7.57
CA GLU A 9 4.27 5.04 6.48
C GLU A 9 5.42 5.81 5.81
N GLY A 10 6.18 6.58 6.59
CA GLY A 10 7.22 7.45 6.05
C GLY A 10 8.39 6.69 5.43
N VAL A 11 8.83 5.60 6.07
CA VAL A 11 9.92 4.76 5.55
C VAL A 11 9.52 4.13 4.22
N VAL A 12 8.30 3.59 4.13
CA VAL A 12 7.82 2.94 2.91
C VAL A 12 7.58 3.97 1.81
N ALA A 13 6.98 5.12 2.12
CA ALA A 13 6.75 6.20 1.15
C ALA A 13 8.07 6.77 0.59
N ALA A 14 9.09 6.93 1.43
CA ALA A 14 10.41 7.35 0.99
C ALA A 14 11.06 6.28 0.10
N TRP A 15 11.03 5.02 0.54
CA TRP A 15 11.64 3.90 -0.18
C TRP A 15 10.97 3.61 -1.52
N SER A 16 9.65 3.77 -1.61
CA SER A 16 8.87 3.49 -2.82
C SER A 16 8.88 4.62 -3.85
N GLY A 17 9.54 5.75 -3.57
CA GLY A 17 9.66 6.88 -4.49
C GLY A 17 8.57 7.96 -4.39
N ILE A 18 7.56 7.79 -3.52
CA ILE A 18 6.43 8.72 -3.38
C ILE A 18 6.91 10.13 -3.02
N MET A 19 7.86 10.25 -2.08
CA MET A 19 8.40 11.55 -1.69
C MET A 19 9.19 12.23 -2.81
N GLY A 20 9.82 11.45 -3.70
CA GLY A 20 10.48 11.96 -4.89
C GLY A 20 9.47 12.51 -5.90
N GLY A 21 8.40 11.75 -6.14
CA GLY A 21 7.30 12.19 -7.02
C GLY A 21 6.61 13.46 -6.53
N GLN A 22 6.43 13.62 -5.21
CA GLN A 22 5.86 14.83 -4.61
C GLN A 22 6.69 16.09 -4.89
N GLY A 23 8.02 15.98 -4.87
CA GLY A 23 8.92 17.12 -5.11
C GLY A 23 8.83 17.64 -6.56
N GLY A 24 8.58 16.76 -7.52
CA GLY A 24 8.56 17.07 -8.95
C GLY A 24 9.91 16.87 -9.64
N LEU A 25 9.92 16.95 -10.97
CA LEU A 25 11.11 16.64 -11.77
C LEU A 25 12.28 17.59 -11.48
N GLY A 26 13.43 17.02 -11.12
CA GLY A 26 14.65 17.77 -10.80
C GLY A 26 14.60 18.51 -9.46
N GLN A 27 13.53 18.35 -8.68
CA GLN A 27 13.40 18.92 -7.35
C GLN A 27 13.80 17.90 -6.27
N PRO A 28 14.25 18.37 -5.08
CA PRO A 28 14.53 17.47 -3.97
C PRO A 28 13.25 16.74 -3.49
N PRO A 29 13.37 15.53 -2.92
CA PRO A 29 12.24 14.84 -2.31
C PRO A 29 11.56 15.66 -1.20
N VAL A 30 10.23 15.60 -1.16
CA VAL A 30 9.41 16.33 -0.18
C VAL A 30 8.64 15.35 0.68
N PHE A 31 8.62 15.60 1.99
CA PHE A 31 7.81 14.82 2.91
C PHE A 31 6.33 14.93 2.55
N VAL A 32 5.65 13.78 2.44
CA VAL A 32 4.23 13.72 2.17
C VAL A 32 3.48 13.57 3.49
N THR A 33 2.67 14.58 3.84
CA THR A 33 1.87 14.57 5.06
C THR A 33 0.71 13.57 5.00
N LEU A 34 0.19 13.32 3.81
CA LEU A 34 -0.85 12.31 3.60
C LEU A 34 -0.25 10.90 3.69
N PRO A 35 -0.88 9.97 4.45
CA PRO A 35 -0.36 8.62 4.60
C PRO A 35 -0.74 7.73 3.40
N LEU A 36 -0.18 8.05 2.23
CA LEU A 36 -0.57 7.41 0.96
C LEU A 36 -0.34 5.90 0.97
N THR A 37 0.73 5.40 1.57
CA THR A 37 1.02 3.96 1.59
C THR A 37 0.00 3.20 2.44
N SER A 38 -0.39 3.77 3.59
CA SER A 38 -1.46 3.24 4.44
C SER A 38 -2.82 3.32 3.76
N TYR A 39 -3.13 4.39 3.02
CA TYR A 39 -4.37 4.47 2.25
C TYR A 39 -4.45 3.36 1.20
N GLY A 40 -3.42 3.19 0.39
CA GLY A 40 -3.36 2.10 -0.58
C GLY A 40 -3.52 0.73 0.08
N ALA A 41 -2.82 0.49 1.20
CA ALA A 41 -2.91 -0.77 1.94
C ALA A 41 -4.31 -0.99 2.53
N ALA A 42 -4.93 0.05 3.09
CA ALA A 42 -6.27 -0.02 3.65
C ALA A 42 -7.33 -0.31 2.58
N PHE A 43 -7.28 0.38 1.43
CA PHE A 43 -8.21 0.14 0.32
C PHE A 43 -8.07 -1.27 -0.25
N LEU A 44 -6.84 -1.73 -0.47
CA LEU A 44 -6.58 -3.10 -0.92
C LEU A 44 -7.03 -4.14 0.11
N THR A 45 -6.83 -3.88 1.41
CA THR A 45 -7.27 -4.79 2.48
C THR A 45 -8.78 -4.87 2.53
N ALA A 46 -9.48 -3.73 2.47
CA ALA A 46 -10.93 -3.68 2.47
C ALA A 46 -11.51 -4.41 1.23
N TYR A 47 -10.93 -4.17 0.05
CA TYR A 47 -11.31 -4.86 -1.17
C TYR A 47 -11.07 -6.38 -1.07
N GLY A 48 -9.87 -6.79 -0.63
CA GLY A 48 -9.53 -8.20 -0.46
C GLY A 48 -10.41 -8.90 0.57
N ALA A 49 -10.74 -8.24 1.68
CA ALA A 49 -11.65 -8.78 2.70
C ALA A 49 -13.07 -8.96 2.15
N ALA A 50 -13.60 -7.97 1.41
CA ALA A 50 -14.90 -8.09 0.76
C ALA A 50 -14.91 -9.24 -0.26
N ALA A 51 -13.86 -9.37 -1.07
CA ALA A 51 -13.71 -10.46 -2.03
C ALA A 51 -13.64 -11.84 -1.33
N ALA A 52 -12.89 -11.95 -0.23
CA ALA A 52 -12.80 -13.19 0.55
C ALA A 52 -14.16 -13.59 1.16
N LEU A 53 -14.95 -12.61 1.63
CA LEU A 53 -16.31 -12.87 2.12
C LEU A 53 -17.23 -13.35 1.00
N TYR A 54 -17.18 -12.70 -0.17
CA TYR A 54 -17.96 -13.13 -1.34
C TYR A 54 -17.62 -14.56 -1.76
N VAL A 55 -16.33 -14.89 -1.85
CA VAL A 55 -15.89 -16.26 -2.17
C VAL A 55 -16.31 -17.25 -1.09
N ARG A 56 -16.29 -16.85 0.19
CA ARG A 56 -16.75 -17.70 1.29
C ARG A 56 -18.23 -18.05 1.17
N GLU A 57 -19.10 -17.14 0.73
CA GLU A 57 -20.52 -17.44 0.55
C GLU A 57 -20.77 -18.53 -0.50
N ILE A 58 -19.94 -18.59 -1.53
CA ILE A 58 -20.08 -19.56 -2.63
C ILE A 58 -19.37 -20.88 -2.32
N SER A 59 -18.15 -20.80 -1.77
CA SER A 59 -17.25 -21.95 -1.57
C SER A 59 -17.28 -22.53 -0.16
N ASN A 60 -17.96 -21.86 0.78
CA ASN A 60 -17.95 -22.13 2.22
C ASN A 60 -16.54 -22.20 2.85
N THR A 61 -15.55 -21.59 2.20
CA THR A 61 -14.14 -21.63 2.60
C THR A 61 -13.67 -20.21 2.96
N ALA A 62 -13.04 -20.07 4.13
CA ALA A 62 -12.43 -18.79 4.54
C ALA A 62 -11.02 -18.64 3.98
N GLN A 63 -10.58 -17.39 3.79
CA GLN A 63 -9.26 -17.06 3.27
C GLN A 63 -8.61 -15.99 4.15
N LYS A 64 -7.29 -16.08 4.32
CA LYS A 64 -6.49 -15.04 4.97
C LYS A 64 -6.11 -13.98 3.95
N VAL A 65 -6.33 -12.71 4.28
CA VAL A 65 -5.96 -11.56 3.45
C VAL A 65 -4.87 -10.78 4.17
N GLU A 66 -3.74 -10.58 3.49
CA GLU A 66 -2.62 -9.78 3.99
C GLU A 66 -2.19 -8.79 2.92
N VAL A 67 -2.05 -7.52 3.31
CA VAL A 67 -1.58 -6.46 2.43
C VAL A 67 -0.46 -5.72 3.15
N SER A 68 0.68 -5.56 2.47
CA SER A 68 1.81 -4.78 3.00
C SER A 68 1.68 -3.30 2.63
N LEU A 69 2.33 -2.43 3.41
CA LEU A 69 2.47 -1.01 3.06
C LEU A 69 3.14 -0.82 1.70
N VAL A 70 4.07 -1.69 1.32
CA VAL A 70 4.72 -1.65 -0.01
C VAL A 70 3.71 -1.91 -1.11
N ALA A 71 2.82 -2.90 -0.97
CA ALA A 71 1.74 -3.12 -1.93
C ALA A 71 0.81 -1.91 -2.02
N GLY A 72 0.49 -1.29 -0.87
CA GLY A 72 -0.25 -0.03 -0.82
C GLY A 72 0.43 1.12 -1.57
N SER A 73 1.74 1.30 -1.39
CA SER A 73 2.53 2.32 -2.08
C SER A 73 2.56 2.14 -3.59
N LEU A 74 2.59 0.89 -4.06
CA LEU A 74 2.58 0.57 -5.49
C LEU A 74 1.21 0.83 -6.09
N ALA A 75 0.13 0.44 -5.40
CA ALA A 75 -1.24 0.72 -5.83
C ALA A 75 -1.49 2.23 -6.00
N MET A 76 -0.90 3.07 -5.14
CA MET A 76 -1.05 4.52 -5.23
C MET A 76 -0.24 5.18 -6.35
N GLN A 77 0.75 4.48 -6.88
CA GLN A 77 1.61 4.96 -7.96
C GLN A 77 1.29 4.33 -9.31
N ALA A 78 0.41 3.33 -9.36
CA ALA A 78 0.10 2.56 -10.57
C ALA A 78 -0.66 3.35 -11.66
N GLY A 79 -1.17 4.54 -11.34
CA GLY A 79 -1.89 5.42 -12.29
C GLY A 79 -1.03 6.51 -12.93
N GLY A 80 0.29 6.50 -12.71
CA GLY A 80 1.25 7.46 -13.27
C GLY A 80 1.74 7.12 -14.66
#